data_AF-A0A7X8IGL8-F1
#
_entry.id   AF-A0A7X8IGL8-F1
#
_cell.length_a   1.000
_cell.length_b   1.000
_cell.length_c   1.000
_cell.angle_alpha   90.00
_cell.angle_beta   90.00
_cell.angle_gamma   90.00
#
_symmetry.space_group_name_H-M   'P 1'
#
loop_
_entity.id
_entity.type
_entity.pdbx_description
1 polymer ?
#
loop_
_entity_poly.entity_id
_entity_poly.type
_entity_poly.pdbx_seq_one_letter_code
_entity_poly.pdbx_strand_id
1 'polypeptide(L)'
;MGNRCSAFIYPQYIAEYQELHKAICLNLNRMIWNIAFLKKAKEAQENGVRCRNDFVISHLYKNEFELLILRLNRTFFDKGQDVITLSRLKDNLFSKYLFPEYKEKLSISLKNITWDTAEVVSARRRLEDTVPTFRNQYIAHSLIGEIDEVSVSFIDSEKVVMAACDLFSRLGFGLDSFYLGEEKFYLNFIEEKSSSEHFLEEFFLFQQTSAWCIKKLDCEYSSDDQKATAKEKIDKINLIFSDFVDE
;
A
#
# COMPACT_ATOMS: atom_id res chain seq x y z
N MET A 1 -6.93 -17.67 25.03
CA MET A 1 -5.74 -18.47 24.66
C MET A 1 -5.70 -18.55 23.14
N GLY A 2 -4.74 -17.91 22.48
CA GLY A 2 -4.61 -17.96 21.02
C GLY A 2 -4.19 -19.35 20.55
N ASN A 3 -4.58 -19.74 19.34
CA ASN A 3 -4.21 -21.04 18.78
C ASN A 3 -2.73 -21.04 18.38
N ARG A 4 -1.94 -21.93 18.98
CA ARG A 4 -0.50 -22.05 18.70
C ARG A 4 -0.27 -22.55 17.27
N CYS A 5 0.77 -22.03 16.59
CA CYS A 5 1.15 -22.41 15.23
C CYS A 5 1.44 -23.92 15.13
N SER A 6 2.03 -24.50 16.19
CA SER A 6 2.27 -25.95 16.31
C SER A 6 1.01 -26.81 16.32
N ALA A 7 -0.18 -26.23 16.43
CA ALA A 7 -1.44 -26.96 16.28
C ALA A 7 -1.78 -27.23 14.81
N PHE A 8 -1.18 -26.52 13.86
CA PHE A 8 -1.50 -26.59 12.43
C PHE A 8 -0.29 -26.91 11.56
N ILE A 9 0.86 -26.39 11.93
CA ILE A 9 2.10 -26.45 11.16
C ILE A 9 3.07 -27.42 11.85
N TYR A 10 3.71 -28.28 11.07
CA TYR A 10 4.75 -29.18 11.56
C TYR A 10 5.87 -28.40 12.26
N PRO A 11 6.30 -28.79 13.47
CA PRO A 11 7.25 -28.02 14.29
C PRO A 11 8.53 -27.59 13.57
N GLN A 12 9.10 -28.46 12.72
CA GLN A 12 10.32 -28.19 11.98
C GLN A 12 10.21 -27.08 10.93
N TYR A 13 8.98 -26.67 10.55
CA TYR A 13 8.73 -25.65 9.54
C TYR A 13 8.17 -24.34 10.10
N ILE A 14 7.97 -24.25 11.42
CA ILE A 14 7.36 -23.07 12.04
C ILE A 14 8.20 -21.81 11.78
N ALA A 15 9.51 -21.86 11.97
CA ALA A 15 10.38 -20.69 11.76
C ALA A 15 10.34 -20.19 10.31
N GLU A 16 10.51 -21.10 9.34
CA GLU A 16 10.44 -20.80 7.90
C GLU A 16 9.08 -20.20 7.51
N TYR A 17 7.99 -20.79 8.00
CA TYR A 17 6.63 -20.28 7.78
C TYR A 17 6.44 -18.87 8.35
N GLN A 18 6.93 -18.62 9.57
CA GLN A 18 6.83 -17.32 10.22
C GLN A 18 7.58 -16.23 9.44
N GLU A 19 8.82 -16.52 9.02
CA GLU A 19 9.63 -15.59 8.23
C GLU A 19 8.96 -15.26 6.89
N LEU A 20 8.50 -16.27 6.16
CA LEU A 20 7.80 -16.10 4.89
C LEU A 20 6.54 -15.26 5.07
N HIS A 21 5.72 -15.59 6.07
CA HIS A 21 4.46 -14.90 6.34
C HIS A 21 4.71 -13.44 6.73
N LYS A 22 5.65 -13.16 7.63
CA LYS A 22 6.01 -11.78 8.03
C LYS A 22 6.53 -10.96 6.84
N ALA A 23 7.39 -11.53 6.01
CA ALA A 23 7.93 -10.84 4.84
C ALA A 23 6.86 -10.48 3.81
N ILE A 24 5.94 -11.41 3.51
CA ILE A 24 4.83 -11.15 2.58
C ILE A 24 3.87 -10.10 3.17
N CYS A 25 3.49 -10.23 4.45
CA CYS A 25 2.63 -9.28 5.15
C CYS A 25 3.20 -7.85 5.08
N LEU A 26 4.48 -7.68 5.37
CA LEU A 26 5.15 -6.39 5.31
C LEU A 26 5.14 -5.80 3.91
N ASN A 27 5.38 -6.62 2.87
CA ASN A 27 5.34 -6.15 1.49
C ASN A 27 3.94 -5.75 1.06
N LEU A 28 2.89 -6.50 1.46
CA LEU A 28 1.50 -6.16 1.17
C LEU A 28 1.12 -4.80 1.77
N ASN A 29 1.38 -4.56 3.06
CA ASN A 29 1.12 -3.26 3.70
C ASN A 29 1.89 -2.13 3.00
N ARG A 30 3.17 -2.34 2.68
CA ARG A 30 3.96 -1.33 1.95
C ARG A 30 3.42 -1.05 0.54
N MET A 31 2.92 -2.06 -0.17
CA MET A 31 2.30 -1.85 -1.47
C MET A 31 0.99 -1.08 -1.37
N ILE A 32 0.18 -1.32 -0.33
CA ILE A 32 -1.00 -0.52 -0.03
C ILE A 32 -0.62 0.96 0.10
N TRP A 33 0.42 1.26 0.88
CA TRP A 33 0.94 2.62 1.00
C TRP A 33 1.39 3.20 -0.34
N ASN A 34 2.20 2.47 -1.13
CA ASN A 34 2.71 2.99 -2.41
C ASN A 34 1.55 3.34 -3.35
N ILE A 35 0.56 2.45 -3.43
CA ILE A 35 -0.62 2.65 -4.27
C ILE A 35 -1.42 3.86 -3.81
N ALA A 36 -1.67 4.00 -2.50
CA ALA A 36 -2.36 5.15 -1.94
C ALA A 36 -1.61 6.46 -2.25
N PHE A 37 -0.28 6.47 -2.11
CA PHE A 37 0.55 7.63 -2.43
C PHE A 37 0.42 8.03 -3.90
N LEU A 38 0.59 7.05 -4.81
CA LEU A 38 0.52 7.29 -6.25
C LEU A 38 -0.86 7.79 -6.69
N LYS A 39 -1.93 7.25 -6.09
CA LYS A 39 -3.32 7.71 -6.31
C LYS A 39 -3.48 9.16 -5.88
N LYS A 40 -3.14 9.48 -4.62
CA LYS A 40 -3.32 10.83 -4.07
C LYS A 40 -2.42 11.87 -4.75
N ALA A 41 -1.21 11.50 -5.12
CA ALA A 41 -0.32 12.36 -5.90
C ALA A 41 -0.90 12.68 -7.28
N LYS A 42 -1.47 11.68 -7.97
CA LYS A 42 -2.12 11.88 -9.27
C LYS A 42 -3.39 12.74 -9.14
N GLU A 43 -4.22 12.49 -8.13
CA GLU A 43 -5.41 13.31 -7.84
C GLU A 43 -5.02 14.77 -7.59
N ALA A 44 -3.97 15.02 -6.79
CA ALA A 44 -3.47 16.37 -6.53
C ALA A 44 -2.99 17.05 -7.83
N GLN A 45 -2.26 16.33 -8.68
CA GLN A 45 -1.81 16.83 -9.98
C GLN A 45 -2.99 17.18 -10.91
N GLU A 46 -3.97 16.29 -11.04
CA GLU A 46 -5.16 16.49 -11.89
C GLU A 46 -6.02 17.67 -11.42
N ASN A 47 -6.10 17.88 -10.10
CA ASN A 47 -6.81 19.01 -9.50
C ASN A 47 -6.04 20.35 -9.58
N GLY A 48 -4.86 20.37 -10.23
CA GLY A 48 -4.06 21.59 -10.39
C GLY A 48 -3.50 22.12 -9.07
N VAL A 49 -3.34 21.26 -8.07
CA VAL A 49 -2.83 21.61 -6.76
C VAL A 49 -1.36 21.99 -6.87
N ARG A 50 -1.05 23.28 -6.72
CA ARG A 50 0.34 23.73 -6.54
C ARG A 50 0.83 23.21 -5.20
N CYS A 51 1.79 22.29 -5.18
CA CYS A 51 2.47 21.92 -3.95
C CYS A 51 3.72 22.80 -3.82
N ARG A 52 4.00 23.27 -2.59
CA ARG A 52 5.18 24.11 -2.32
C ARG A 52 6.49 23.45 -2.78
N ASN A 53 6.47 22.12 -2.83
CA ASN A 53 7.59 21.26 -3.14
C ASN A 53 7.28 20.30 -4.32
N ASP A 54 6.66 20.79 -5.40
CA ASP A 54 6.30 19.97 -6.58
C ASP A 54 7.47 19.07 -7.07
N PHE A 55 8.70 19.57 -7.04
CA PHE A 55 9.91 18.79 -7.38
C PHE A 55 10.13 17.60 -6.43
N VAL A 56 9.94 17.80 -5.12
CA VAL A 56 10.09 16.75 -4.10
C VAL A 56 8.99 15.71 -4.26
N ILE A 57 7.74 16.14 -4.47
CA ILE A 57 6.61 15.24 -4.74
C ILE A 57 6.88 14.41 -5.99
N SER A 58 7.43 15.00 -7.05
CA SER A 58 7.81 14.28 -8.27
C SER A 58 8.87 13.20 -8.02
N HIS A 59 9.88 13.50 -7.18
CA HIS A 59 10.89 12.53 -6.77
C HIS A 59 10.31 11.40 -5.92
N LEU A 60 9.45 11.74 -4.96
CA LEU A 60 8.75 10.76 -4.14
C LEU A 60 7.84 9.88 -4.99
N TYR A 61 7.10 10.45 -5.94
CA TYR A 61 6.27 9.70 -6.88
C TYR A 61 7.07 8.64 -7.63
N LYS A 62 8.21 9.03 -8.21
CA LYS A 62 9.11 8.09 -8.89
C LYS A 62 9.60 6.98 -7.95
N ASN A 63 10.06 7.34 -6.75
CA ASN A 63 10.57 6.37 -5.78
C ASN A 63 9.48 5.39 -5.33
N GLU A 64 8.29 5.89 -4.99
CA GLU A 64 7.15 5.07 -4.56
C GLU A 64 6.68 4.14 -5.69
N PHE A 65 6.72 4.60 -6.94
CA PHE A 65 6.44 3.78 -8.10
C PHE A 65 7.47 2.67 -8.29
N GLU A 66 8.77 2.99 -8.30
CA GLU A 66 9.82 1.97 -8.42
C GLU A 66 9.78 0.95 -7.28
N LEU A 67 9.52 1.41 -6.05
CA LEU A 67 9.36 0.53 -4.90
C LEU A 67 8.13 -0.39 -5.04
N LEU A 68 7.01 0.11 -5.57
CA LEU A 68 5.85 -0.71 -5.90
C LEU A 68 6.23 -1.80 -6.91
N ILE A 69 6.91 -1.45 -8.01
CA ILE A 69 7.37 -2.42 -9.03
C ILE A 69 8.25 -3.50 -8.40
N LEU A 70 9.23 -3.12 -7.59
CA LEU A 70 10.13 -4.08 -6.93
C LEU A 70 9.37 -5.03 -6.00
N ARG A 71 8.38 -4.52 -5.26
CA ARG A 71 7.56 -5.33 -4.34
C ARG A 71 6.58 -6.23 -5.08
N LEU A 72 5.94 -5.75 -6.15
CA LEU A 72 5.09 -6.54 -7.04
C LEU A 72 5.89 -7.71 -7.62
N ASN A 73 7.07 -7.42 -8.17
CA ASN A 73 7.95 -8.45 -8.72
C ASN A 73 8.30 -9.50 -7.65
N ARG A 74 8.87 -9.07 -6.51
CA ARG A 74 9.35 -9.97 -5.46
C ARG A 74 8.23 -10.78 -4.79
N THR A 75 7.03 -10.22 -4.64
CA THR A 75 5.93 -10.87 -3.91
C THR A 75 5.09 -11.77 -4.81
N PHE A 76 5.00 -11.47 -6.12
CA PHE A 76 4.07 -12.15 -7.02
C PHE A 76 4.71 -12.80 -8.25
N PHE A 77 5.71 -12.17 -8.89
CA PHE A 77 6.14 -12.54 -10.25
C PHE A 77 7.55 -13.12 -10.33
N ASP A 78 8.33 -13.03 -9.25
CA ASP A 78 9.69 -13.56 -9.22
C ASP A 78 9.69 -15.09 -9.27
N LYS A 79 10.50 -15.63 -10.18
CA LYS A 79 10.63 -17.07 -10.47
C LYS A 79 11.91 -17.68 -9.88
N GLY A 80 12.67 -16.91 -9.11
CA GLY A 80 13.89 -17.39 -8.46
C GLY A 80 13.64 -18.54 -7.47
N GLN A 81 14.58 -19.47 -7.37
CA GLN A 81 14.46 -20.66 -6.53
C GLN A 81 14.48 -20.39 -5.02
N ASP A 82 14.88 -19.19 -4.57
CA ASP A 82 14.94 -18.82 -3.14
C ASP A 82 14.00 -17.67 -2.78
N VAL A 83 12.96 -17.43 -3.59
CA VAL A 83 12.15 -16.22 -3.45
C VAL A 83 10.88 -16.45 -2.63
N ILE A 84 10.58 -15.46 -1.80
CA ILE A 84 9.45 -15.39 -0.87
C ILE A 84 8.22 -14.83 -1.60
N THR A 85 7.57 -15.65 -2.42
CA THR A 85 6.35 -15.25 -3.14
C THR A 85 5.08 -15.77 -2.46
N LEU A 86 3.95 -15.11 -2.71
CA LEU A 86 2.65 -15.55 -2.22
C LEU A 86 2.25 -16.93 -2.78
N SER A 87 2.59 -17.21 -4.04
CA SER A 87 2.37 -18.55 -4.62
C SER A 87 3.16 -19.61 -3.85
N ARG A 88 4.42 -19.33 -3.53
CA ARG A 88 5.27 -20.28 -2.81
C ARG A 88 4.79 -20.53 -1.38
N LEU A 89 4.30 -19.51 -0.69
CA LEU A 89 3.66 -19.70 0.61
C LEU A 89 2.47 -20.66 0.50
N LYS A 90 1.60 -20.46 -0.49
CA LYS A 90 0.45 -21.34 -0.77
C LYS A 90 0.91 -22.77 -1.06
N ASP A 91 1.86 -22.94 -1.98
CA ASP A 91 2.34 -24.26 -2.40
C ASP A 91 3.04 -25.01 -1.25
N ASN A 92 3.85 -24.30 -0.45
CA ASN A 92 4.51 -24.88 0.71
C ASN A 92 3.52 -25.23 1.82
N LEU A 93 2.45 -24.46 2.03
CA LEU A 93 1.38 -24.83 2.95
C LEU A 93 0.74 -26.17 2.58
N PHE A 94 0.41 -26.36 1.29
CA PHE A 94 -0.20 -27.61 0.83
C PHE A 94 0.76 -28.79 0.80
N SER A 95 2.02 -28.58 0.43
CA SER A 95 2.97 -29.67 0.21
C SER A 95 3.77 -30.04 1.46
N LYS A 96 4.13 -29.06 2.30
CA LYS A 96 5.19 -29.20 3.30
C LYS A 96 4.75 -28.81 4.72
N TYR A 97 4.14 -27.64 4.92
CA TYR A 97 3.98 -27.06 6.25
C TYR A 97 2.78 -27.58 7.04
N LEU A 98 1.61 -27.68 6.40
CA LEU A 98 0.34 -27.92 7.07
C LEU A 98 0.10 -29.42 7.32
N PHE A 99 -0.39 -29.78 8.52
CA PHE A 99 -0.82 -31.15 8.78
C PHE A 99 -1.95 -31.57 7.82
N PRO A 100 -1.98 -32.83 7.36
CA PRO A 100 -2.95 -33.32 6.38
C PRO A 100 -4.42 -32.99 6.69
N GLU A 101 -4.83 -33.09 7.95
CA GLU A 101 -6.19 -32.85 8.43
C GLU A 101 -6.69 -31.41 8.23
N TYR A 102 -5.78 -30.43 8.06
CA TYR A 102 -6.17 -29.04 7.82
C TYR A 102 -6.15 -28.67 6.32
N LYS A 103 -5.64 -29.52 5.44
CA LYS A 103 -5.53 -29.24 4.00
C LYS A 103 -6.89 -29.13 3.32
N GLU A 104 -7.86 -29.96 3.74
CA GLU A 104 -9.23 -29.88 3.24
C GLU A 104 -9.89 -28.56 3.66
N LYS A 105 -9.75 -28.17 4.93
CA LYS A 105 -10.24 -26.89 5.45
C LYS A 105 -9.65 -25.71 4.67
N LEU A 106 -8.35 -25.73 4.39
CA LEU A 106 -7.70 -24.72 3.55
C LEU A 106 -8.24 -24.72 2.11
N SER A 107 -8.40 -25.89 1.51
CA SER A 107 -8.95 -26.00 0.14
C SER A 107 -10.36 -25.42 0.04
N ILE A 108 -11.19 -25.64 1.06
CA ILE A 108 -12.53 -25.05 1.14
C ILE A 108 -12.46 -23.53 1.33
N SER A 109 -11.58 -23.03 2.20
CA SER A 109 -11.46 -21.59 2.43
C SER A 109 -10.97 -20.85 1.19
N LEU A 110 -10.17 -21.49 0.33
CA LEU A 110 -9.72 -20.92 -0.93
C LEU A 110 -10.77 -20.96 -2.06
N LYS A 111 -11.93 -21.58 -1.85
CA LYS A 111 -13.03 -21.49 -2.82
C LYS A 111 -13.58 -20.06 -2.85
N ASN A 112 -13.83 -19.54 -4.05
CA ASN A 112 -14.42 -18.21 -4.29
C ASN A 112 -13.60 -17.04 -3.72
N ILE A 113 -12.27 -17.18 -3.68
CA ILE A 113 -11.39 -16.05 -3.34
C ILE A 113 -11.38 -15.01 -4.46
N THR A 114 -11.23 -13.74 -4.08
CA THR A 114 -11.15 -12.62 -5.04
C THR A 114 -10.00 -12.79 -6.04
N TRP A 115 -8.93 -13.47 -5.63
CA TRP A 115 -7.74 -13.80 -6.42
C TRP A 115 -8.02 -14.52 -7.75
N ASP A 116 -9.12 -15.26 -7.83
CA ASP A 116 -9.49 -16.08 -8.99
C ASP A 116 -10.60 -15.45 -9.85
N THR A 117 -11.07 -14.25 -9.51
CA THR A 117 -12.06 -13.53 -10.31
C THR A 117 -11.48 -13.11 -11.66
N ALA A 118 -12.31 -13.11 -12.71
CA ALA A 118 -11.88 -12.80 -14.07
C ALA A 118 -11.19 -11.43 -14.18
N GLU A 119 -11.68 -10.44 -13.44
CA GLU A 119 -11.10 -9.10 -13.38
C GLU A 119 -9.68 -9.11 -12.79
N VAL A 120 -9.48 -9.75 -11.63
CA VAL A 120 -8.17 -9.85 -10.97
C VAL A 120 -7.19 -10.69 -11.80
N VAL A 121 -7.65 -11.78 -12.41
CA VAL A 121 -6.83 -12.60 -13.32
C VAL A 121 -6.36 -11.78 -14.52
N SER A 122 -7.24 -10.96 -15.09
CA SER A 122 -6.91 -10.07 -16.21
C SER A 122 -5.89 -9.00 -15.81
N ALA A 123 -6.07 -8.36 -14.65
CA ALA A 123 -5.11 -7.40 -14.10
C ALA A 123 -3.75 -8.05 -13.82
N ARG A 124 -3.74 -9.25 -13.22
CA ARG A 124 -2.51 -9.99 -12.91
C ARG A 124 -1.71 -10.35 -14.16
N ARG A 125 -2.38 -10.78 -15.24
CA ARG A 125 -1.72 -11.07 -16.53
C ARG A 125 -1.00 -9.84 -17.10
N ARG A 126 -1.68 -8.68 -17.14
CA ARG A 126 -1.07 -7.42 -17.58
C ARG A 126 0.15 -7.04 -16.74
N LEU A 127 0.08 -7.22 -15.42
CA LEU A 127 1.21 -6.95 -14.53
C LEU A 127 2.34 -7.97 -14.70
N GLU A 128 2.03 -9.25 -14.92
CA GLU A 128 3.04 -10.31 -15.14
C GLU A 128 3.89 -10.04 -16.38
N ASP A 129 3.31 -9.46 -17.43
CA ASP A 129 4.02 -9.11 -18.68
C ASP A 129 4.89 -7.84 -18.51
N THR A 130 4.45 -6.89 -17.69
CA THR A 130 5.03 -5.54 -17.61
C THR A 130 5.99 -5.33 -16.44
N VAL A 131 5.69 -5.85 -15.25
CA VAL A 131 6.46 -5.62 -14.01
C VAL A 131 7.88 -6.20 -14.08
N PRO A 132 8.10 -7.47 -14.50
CA PRO A 132 9.45 -8.03 -14.60
C PRO A 132 10.30 -7.28 -15.64
N THR A 133 9.69 -6.90 -16.76
CA THR A 133 10.31 -6.12 -17.83
C THR A 133 10.75 -4.76 -17.29
N PHE A 134 9.85 -4.04 -16.60
CA PHE A 134 10.15 -2.75 -16.00
C PHE A 134 11.32 -2.86 -14.99
N ARG A 135 11.26 -3.84 -14.09
CA ARG A 135 12.30 -4.09 -13.09
C ARG A 135 13.67 -4.34 -13.73
N ASN A 136 13.73 -5.18 -14.77
CA ASN A 136 14.99 -5.59 -15.38
C ASN A 136 15.60 -4.51 -16.27
N GLN A 137 14.77 -3.78 -17.03
CA GLN A 137 15.25 -2.81 -18.02
C GLN A 137 15.44 -1.42 -17.43
N TYR A 138 14.55 -0.98 -16.54
CA TYR A 138 14.50 0.42 -16.08
C TYR A 138 15.03 0.61 -14.65
N ILE A 139 14.95 -0.41 -13.79
CA ILE A 139 15.43 -0.31 -12.40
C ILE A 139 16.81 -0.96 -12.22
N ALA A 140 17.04 -2.16 -12.76
CA ALA A 140 18.29 -2.89 -12.57
C ALA A 140 19.50 -2.34 -13.36
N HIS A 141 19.38 -1.15 -13.96
CA HIS A 141 20.40 -0.48 -14.79
C HIS A 141 20.90 -1.29 -16.01
N SER A 142 20.15 -2.30 -16.46
CA SER A 142 20.45 -3.07 -17.67
C SER A 142 19.74 -2.45 -18.88
N LEU A 143 20.32 -1.39 -19.44
CA LEU A 143 19.87 -0.81 -20.71
C LEU A 143 20.55 -1.54 -21.87
N ILE A 144 19.85 -2.48 -22.51
CA ILE A 144 20.31 -3.16 -23.73
C ILE A 144 19.23 -3.01 -24.81
N GLY A 145 19.53 -2.26 -25.87
CA GLY A 145 18.70 -2.17 -27.10
C GLY A 145 17.66 -1.05 -27.12
N GLU A 146 16.84 -1.04 -28.18
CA GLU A 146 15.60 -0.25 -28.25
C GLU A 146 14.61 -0.81 -27.23
N ILE A 147 14.01 0.06 -26.41
CA ILE A 147 13.14 -0.34 -25.31
C ILE A 147 11.72 0.08 -25.67
N ASP A 148 10.83 -0.90 -25.78
CA ASP A 148 9.39 -0.67 -25.96
C ASP A 148 8.83 0.12 -24.76
N GLU A 149 7.86 1.00 -25.01
CA GLU A 149 7.20 1.74 -23.93
C GLU A 149 6.39 0.79 -23.04
N VAL A 150 6.88 0.54 -21.82
CA VAL A 150 6.18 -0.29 -20.82
C VAL A 150 5.41 0.62 -19.84
N SER A 151 4.11 0.36 -19.69
CA SER A 151 3.27 1.05 -18.70
C SER A 151 2.74 0.09 -17.64
N VAL A 152 2.71 0.55 -16.39
CA VAL A 152 2.16 -0.21 -15.26
C VAL A 152 1.06 0.62 -14.59
N SER A 153 -0.12 0.03 -14.47
CA SER A 153 -1.30 0.68 -13.88
C SER A 153 -1.36 0.48 -12.37
N PHE A 154 -1.42 1.58 -11.60
CA PHE A 154 -1.66 1.49 -10.15
C PHE A 154 -3.07 0.97 -9.83
N ILE A 155 -4.04 1.11 -10.74
CA ILE A 155 -5.40 0.55 -10.58
C ILE A 155 -5.35 -0.98 -10.67
N ASP A 156 -4.63 -1.52 -11.65
CA ASP A 156 -4.43 -2.98 -11.75
C ASP A 156 -3.61 -3.49 -10.56
N SER A 157 -2.60 -2.72 -10.14
CA SER A 157 -1.80 -3.02 -8.94
C SER A 157 -2.67 -3.07 -7.68
N GLU A 158 -3.58 -2.11 -7.48
CA GLU A 158 -4.53 -2.10 -6.36
C GLU A 158 -5.41 -3.34 -6.37
N LYS A 159 -6.01 -3.69 -7.51
CA LYS A 159 -6.86 -4.88 -7.62
C LYS A 159 -6.11 -6.16 -7.24
N VAL A 160 -4.89 -6.31 -7.75
CA VAL A 160 -4.06 -7.48 -7.48
C VAL A 160 -3.59 -7.51 -6.02
N VAL A 161 -3.15 -6.39 -5.46
CA VAL A 161 -2.69 -6.30 -4.06
C VAL A 161 -3.84 -6.57 -3.09
N MET A 162 -5.03 -5.99 -3.31
CA MET A 162 -6.17 -6.24 -2.42
C MET A 162 -6.66 -7.69 -2.49
N ALA A 163 -6.67 -8.28 -3.69
CA ALA A 163 -6.96 -9.71 -3.83
C ALA A 163 -5.88 -10.60 -3.19
N ALA A 164 -4.61 -10.17 -3.23
CA ALA A 164 -3.51 -10.84 -2.54
C ALA A 164 -3.70 -10.80 -1.02
N CYS A 165 -4.17 -9.68 -0.45
CA CYS A 165 -4.47 -9.56 0.97
C CYS A 165 -5.59 -10.51 1.43
N ASP A 166 -6.65 -10.70 0.64
CA ASP A 166 -7.71 -11.69 0.89
C ASP A 166 -7.14 -13.11 0.84
N LEU A 167 -6.38 -13.46 -0.21
CA LEU A 167 -5.71 -14.76 -0.29
C LEU A 167 -4.77 -14.99 0.90
N PHE A 168 -3.89 -14.04 1.20
CA PHE A 168 -2.91 -14.12 2.26
C PHE A 168 -3.55 -14.33 3.63
N SER A 169 -4.63 -13.60 3.93
CA SER A 169 -5.40 -13.77 5.17
C SER A 169 -5.92 -15.20 5.34
N ARG A 170 -6.32 -15.87 4.25
CA ARG A 170 -6.79 -17.26 4.26
C ARG A 170 -5.68 -18.29 4.36
N LEU A 171 -4.45 -17.93 4.01
CA LEU A 171 -3.24 -18.76 4.19
C LEU A 171 -2.66 -18.65 5.62
N GLY A 172 -3.26 -17.83 6.49
CA GLY A 172 -2.78 -17.59 7.84
C GLY A 172 -3.20 -18.64 8.86
N PHE A 173 -2.24 -19.39 9.42
CA PHE A 173 -2.44 -20.41 10.44
C PHE A 173 -1.62 -20.12 11.70
N GLY A 174 -2.31 -20.06 12.85
CA GLY A 174 -1.67 -19.82 14.15
C GLY A 174 -0.98 -18.46 14.26
N LEU A 175 -1.49 -17.44 13.56
CA LEU A 175 -0.93 -16.08 13.50
C LEU A 175 -0.72 -15.45 14.89
N ASP A 176 -1.60 -15.78 15.85
CA ASP A 176 -1.50 -15.35 17.25
C ASP A 176 -0.17 -15.75 17.93
N SER A 177 0.56 -16.71 17.36
CA SER A 177 1.80 -17.22 17.93
C SER A 177 3.01 -16.37 17.58
N PHE A 178 2.90 -15.48 16.58
CA PHE A 178 4.06 -14.72 16.07
C PHE A 178 3.74 -13.31 15.59
N TYR A 179 2.47 -12.91 15.56
CA TYR A 179 2.08 -11.49 15.55
C TYR A 179 1.63 -11.12 16.96
N LEU A 180 2.50 -10.41 17.68
CA LEU A 180 2.29 -10.06 19.08
C LEU A 180 1.98 -8.58 19.24
N GLY A 181 1.06 -8.25 20.16
CA GLY A 181 0.70 -6.87 20.47
C GLY A 181 0.28 -6.07 19.23
N GLU A 182 0.94 -4.95 19.01
CA GLU A 182 0.70 -4.02 17.90
C GLU A 182 0.97 -4.63 16.52
N GLU A 183 1.82 -5.67 16.41
CA GLU A 183 2.08 -6.33 15.12
C GLU A 183 0.82 -6.94 14.50
N LYS A 184 -0.21 -7.22 15.30
CA LYS A 184 -1.49 -7.73 14.79
C LYS A 184 -2.21 -6.72 13.90
N PHE A 185 -1.93 -5.43 14.07
CA PHE A 185 -2.48 -4.38 13.21
C PHE A 185 -2.10 -4.59 11.74
N TYR A 186 -0.90 -5.10 11.46
CA TYR A 186 -0.44 -5.38 10.10
C TYR A 186 -1.25 -6.45 9.36
N LEU A 187 -2.10 -7.21 10.06
CA LEU A 187 -3.00 -8.18 9.45
C LEU A 187 -4.32 -7.55 9.00
N ASN A 188 -4.63 -6.30 9.41
CA ASN A 188 -5.83 -5.60 9.02
C ASN A 188 -5.59 -4.71 7.79
N PHE A 189 -5.45 -5.34 6.62
CA PHE A 189 -5.15 -4.64 5.36
C PHE A 189 -6.23 -3.63 4.92
N ILE A 190 -7.49 -3.83 5.32
CA ILE A 190 -8.58 -2.89 5.01
C ILE A 190 -8.39 -1.60 5.80
N GLU A 191 -8.06 -1.73 7.09
CA GLU A 191 -7.76 -0.58 7.94
C GLU A 191 -6.48 0.12 7.48
N GLU A 192 -5.41 -0.62 7.18
CA GLU A 192 -4.17 -0.04 6.62
C GLU A 192 -4.44 0.78 5.36
N LYS A 193 -5.29 0.26 4.45
CA LYS A 193 -5.69 0.99 3.24
C LYS A 193 -6.40 2.28 3.58
N SER A 194 -7.44 2.20 4.42
CA SER A 194 -8.25 3.35 4.83
C SER A 194 -7.38 4.41 5.51
N SER A 195 -6.50 4.00 6.43
CA SER A 195 -5.58 4.88 7.14
C SER A 195 -4.57 5.51 6.19
N SER A 196 -3.95 4.73 5.30
CA SER A 196 -2.99 5.25 4.31
C SER A 196 -3.63 6.31 3.41
N GLU A 197 -4.81 6.02 2.86
CA GLU A 197 -5.53 6.97 1.99
C GLU A 197 -5.89 8.26 2.75
N HIS A 198 -6.33 8.15 4.01
CA HIS A 198 -6.65 9.30 4.85
C HIS A 198 -5.41 10.17 5.18
N PHE A 199 -4.34 9.57 5.67
CA PHE A 199 -3.11 10.30 6.02
C PHE A 199 -2.49 11.00 4.79
N LEU A 200 -2.53 10.34 3.64
CA LEU A 200 -1.98 10.92 2.41
C LEU A 200 -2.85 12.05 1.87
N GLU A 201 -4.17 11.96 2.01
CA GLU A 201 -5.06 13.07 1.70
C GLU A 201 -4.75 14.31 2.53
N GLU A 202 -4.59 14.15 3.85
CA GLU A 202 -4.17 15.24 4.74
C GLU A 202 -2.78 15.78 4.37
N PHE A 203 -1.84 14.90 4.03
CA PHE A 203 -0.50 15.30 3.59
C PHE A 203 -0.56 16.18 2.34
N PHE A 204 -1.30 15.78 1.30
CA PHE A 204 -1.40 16.58 0.08
C PHE A 204 -2.17 17.89 0.30
N LEU A 205 -3.20 17.89 1.15
CA LEU A 205 -3.89 19.11 1.57
C LEU A 205 -2.95 20.08 2.31
N PHE A 206 -2.08 19.57 3.17
CA PHE A 206 -1.06 20.37 3.83
C PHE A 206 -0.03 20.94 2.85
N GLN A 207 0.44 20.13 1.88
CA GLN A 207 1.35 20.62 0.84
C GLN A 207 0.73 21.72 -0.02
N GLN A 208 -0.57 21.62 -0.31
CA GLN A 208 -1.34 22.64 -1.02
C GLN A 208 -1.44 23.94 -0.22
N THR A 209 -1.95 23.85 1.00
CA THR A 209 -2.22 25.03 1.85
C THR A 209 -0.92 25.76 2.19
N SER A 210 0.17 25.03 2.44
CA SER A 210 1.49 25.61 2.70
C SER A 210 2.16 26.22 1.46
N ALA A 211 1.73 25.89 0.25
CA ALA A 211 2.19 26.50 -1.00
C ALA A 211 1.60 27.88 -1.24
N TRP A 212 0.47 28.18 -0.61
CA TRP A 212 -0.21 29.45 -0.78
C TRP A 212 0.33 30.46 0.23
N CYS A 213 0.70 31.64 -0.27
CA CYS A 213 0.88 32.81 0.59
C CYS A 213 -0.50 33.23 1.06
N ILE A 214 -0.87 32.81 2.27
CA ILE A 214 -2.15 33.18 2.88
C ILE A 214 -2.07 34.66 3.23
N LYS A 215 -2.73 35.49 2.42
CA LYS A 215 -2.81 36.95 2.63
C LYS A 215 -3.97 37.35 3.53
N LYS A 216 -4.98 36.49 3.61
CA LYS A 216 -6.21 36.72 4.37
C LYS A 216 -6.92 35.39 4.63
N LEU A 217 -7.42 35.21 5.85
CA LEU A 217 -8.35 34.17 6.26
C LEU A 217 -9.74 34.78 6.37
N ASP A 218 -10.71 34.16 5.72
CA ASP A 218 -12.13 34.44 5.90
C ASP A 218 -12.83 33.12 6.25
N CYS A 219 -13.79 33.16 7.17
CA CYS A 219 -14.53 31.99 7.63
C CYS A 219 -16.03 32.32 7.72
N GLU A 220 -16.87 31.44 7.20
CA GLU A 220 -18.33 31.57 7.29
C GLU A 220 -18.85 30.83 8.53
N TYR A 221 -19.68 31.51 9.32
CA TYR A 221 -20.16 30.98 10.60
C TYR A 221 -21.66 30.72 10.57
N SER A 222 -22.06 29.55 11.05
CA SER A 222 -23.45 29.06 11.07
C SER A 222 -24.31 29.59 12.23
N SER A 223 -23.72 30.20 13.26
CA SER A 223 -24.45 30.82 14.38
C SER A 223 -23.76 32.08 14.92
N ASP A 224 -24.53 33.01 15.49
CA ASP A 224 -24.04 34.34 15.87
C ASP A 224 -23.18 34.37 17.14
N ASP A 225 -23.35 33.43 18.07
CA ASP A 225 -22.61 33.44 19.35
C ASP A 225 -21.17 32.93 19.24
N GLN A 226 -20.87 32.08 18.24
CA GLN A 226 -19.50 31.63 17.95
C GLN A 226 -18.74 32.59 17.01
N LYS A 227 -19.45 33.53 16.35
CA LYS A 227 -18.86 34.51 15.44
C LYS A 227 -17.90 35.46 16.14
N ALA A 228 -18.27 36.02 17.29
CA ALA A 228 -17.53 37.15 17.87
C ALA A 228 -16.09 36.75 18.26
N THR A 229 -15.93 35.68 19.03
CA THR A 229 -14.61 35.23 19.52
C THR A 229 -13.73 34.64 18.41
N ALA A 230 -14.34 33.93 17.45
CA ALA A 230 -13.59 33.37 16.33
C ALA A 230 -13.19 34.47 15.32
N LYS A 231 -14.07 35.44 15.06
CA LYS A 231 -13.79 36.60 14.22
C LYS A 231 -12.66 37.45 14.78
N GLU A 232 -12.65 37.72 16.09
CA GLU A 232 -11.54 38.45 16.71
C GLU A 232 -10.18 37.75 16.51
N LYS A 233 -10.15 36.42 16.59
CA LYS A 233 -8.93 35.63 16.33
C LYS A 233 -8.52 35.69 14.86
N ILE A 234 -9.46 35.58 13.93
CA ILE A 234 -9.21 35.70 12.49
C ILE A 234 -8.69 37.10 12.14
N ASP A 235 -9.31 38.15 12.68
CA ASP A 235 -8.91 39.54 12.45
C ASP A 235 -7.48 39.79 12.95
N LYS A 236 -7.10 39.23 14.11
CA LYS A 236 -5.71 39.27 14.61
C LYS A 236 -4.72 38.58 13.67
N ILE A 237 -5.08 37.41 13.13
CA ILE A 237 -4.22 36.70 12.19
C ILE A 237 -4.10 37.47 10.86
N ASN A 238 -5.19 38.07 10.38
CA ASN A 238 -5.19 38.90 9.18
C ASN A 238 -4.34 40.17 9.34
N LEU A 239 -4.33 40.78 10.53
CA LEU A 239 -3.43 41.89 10.86
C LEU A 239 -1.95 41.47 10.78
N ILE A 240 -1.62 40.28 11.29
CA ILE A 240 -0.25 39.75 11.15
C ILE A 240 0.10 39.54 9.68
N PHE A 241 -0.85 39.05 8.86
CA PHE A 241 -0.61 38.88 7.43
C PHE A 241 -0.45 40.21 6.68
N SER A 242 -1.13 41.29 7.07
CA SER A 242 -0.95 42.59 6.43
C SER A 242 0.44 43.19 6.66
N ASP A 243 1.02 42.96 7.83
CA ASP A 243 2.36 43.49 8.17
C ASP A 243 3.50 42.79 7.38
N PHE A 244 3.23 41.63 6.78
CA PHE A 244 4.18 40.86 5.95
C PHE A 244 4.14 41.22 4.45
N VAL A 245 3.25 42.12 4.01
CA VAL A 245 3.04 42.45 2.58
C VAL A 245 3.78 43.73 2.15
N ASP A 246 4.37 44.48 3.09
CA ASP A 246 5.04 45.77 2.85
C ASP A 246 6.60 45.71 2.79
N GLU A 247 7.19 44.53 2.58
CA GLU A 247 8.61 44.35 2.18
C GLU A 247 8.74 43.72 0.79
#